data_AF-A0A952FGB2-F1
#
_entry.id   AF-A0A952FGB2-F1
#
_cell.length_a   1.000
_cell.length_b   1.000
_cell.length_c   1.000
_cell.angle_alpha   90.00
_cell.angle_beta   90.00
_cell.angle_gamma   90.00
#
_symmetry.space_group_name_H-M   'P 1'
#
loop_
_entity.id
_entity.type
_entity.pdbx_description
1 polymer ?
#
loop_
_entity_poly.entity_id
_entity_poly.type
_entity_poly.pdbx_seq_one_letter_code
_entity_poly.pdbx_strand_id
1 'polypeptide(L)'
;WVDKAGAADRLHKALEAKLAAARPRIEAEKAAPPPAVSIDAEPAPTADAAPDSAAPPAPGSPSGDGENMPTEDAPVRVALQVPAEGAVTAPHYRITDFTPHQALIDPDAFYEASYDETLATLVGHVLDGEAPIVETLLVQRMARAHGFQRAGRLIRERVMAVVARRYHAAPDGTAGLFVWHDRDAPARWQGFRPPATPDDIRPIEEIALAEIRAACPAASTEDPAVEIARRFGIRRVSGPARQRIEAALALEPQ
;
A
#
# COMPACT_ATOMS: atom_id res chain seq x y z
N TRP A 1 39.50 -1.91 34.57
CA TRP A 1 38.23 -1.60 35.27
C TRP A 1 37.78 -0.24 34.77
N VAL A 2 36.66 -0.15 34.04
CA VAL A 2 36.20 1.10 33.41
C VAL A 2 35.22 1.78 34.36
N ASP A 3 35.56 2.98 34.80
CA ASP A 3 34.73 3.81 35.68
C ASP A 3 33.46 4.27 34.94
N LYS A 4 32.36 3.55 35.22
CA LYS A 4 31.04 3.78 34.63
C LYS A 4 30.40 5.09 35.11
N ALA A 5 30.72 5.55 36.32
CA ALA A 5 30.18 6.79 36.87
C ALA A 5 30.81 8.00 36.17
N GLY A 6 32.14 8.00 36.01
CA GLY A 6 32.84 9.05 35.27
C GLY A 6 32.43 9.12 33.78
N ALA A 7 32.00 8.00 33.18
CA ALA A 7 31.52 7.99 31.80
C ALA A 7 30.16 8.69 31.64
N ALA A 8 29.24 8.51 32.59
CA ALA A 8 27.94 9.16 32.59
C ALA A 8 28.07 10.68 32.75
N ASP A 9 28.93 11.14 33.67
CA ASP A 9 29.17 12.58 33.89
C ASP A 9 29.79 13.28 32.68
N ARG A 10 30.69 12.59 31.96
CA ARG A 10 31.27 13.13 30.72
C ARG A 10 30.21 13.27 29.63
N LEU A 11 29.30 12.31 29.52
CA LEU A 11 28.24 12.32 28.51
C LEU A 11 27.18 13.39 28.84
N HIS A 12 26.84 13.54 30.12
CA HIS A 12 25.94 14.58 30.61
C HIS A 12 26.50 15.99 30.31
N LYS A 13 27.76 16.26 30.68
CA LYS A 13 28.42 17.54 30.36
C LYS A 13 28.49 17.81 28.85
N ALA A 14 28.74 16.78 28.03
CA ALA A 14 28.78 16.93 26.58
C ALA A 14 27.40 17.26 25.97
N LEU A 15 26.32 16.72 26.53
CA LEU A 15 24.96 17.03 26.09
C LEU A 15 24.52 18.44 26.49
N GLU A 16 24.83 18.87 27.72
CA GLU A 16 24.54 20.22 28.18
C GLU A 16 25.26 21.28 27.35
N ALA A 17 26.53 21.05 27.01
CA ALA A 17 27.29 21.94 26.13
C ALA A 17 26.67 22.06 24.73
N LYS A 18 26.19 20.94 24.16
CA LYS A 18 25.52 20.94 22.85
C LYS A 18 24.16 21.66 22.89
N LEU A 19 23.40 21.50 23.97
CA LEU A 19 22.12 22.19 24.15
C LEU A 19 22.31 23.70 24.33
N ALA A 20 23.31 24.13 25.13
CA ALA A 20 23.63 25.54 25.32
C ALA A 20 24.02 26.22 23.99
N ALA A 21 24.77 25.53 23.13
CA ALA A 21 25.14 26.04 21.81
C ALA A 21 23.94 26.10 20.82
N ALA A 22 22.93 25.26 20.99
CA ALA A 22 21.77 25.19 20.08
C ALA A 22 20.65 26.17 20.45
N ARG A 23 20.53 26.58 21.72
CA ARG A 23 19.51 27.52 22.21
C ARG A 23 19.43 28.86 21.44
N PRO A 24 20.53 29.59 21.20
CA PRO A 24 20.44 30.88 20.49
C PRO A 24 20.01 30.72 19.03
N ARG A 25 20.31 29.58 18.38
CA ARG A 25 19.86 29.28 17.01
C ARG A 25 18.35 29.04 16.96
N ILE A 26 17.83 28.29 17.93
CA ILE A 26 16.39 27.98 18.02
C ILE A 26 15.60 29.24 18.40
N GLU A 27 16.12 30.09 19.28
CA GLU A 27 15.48 31.37 19.61
C GLU A 27 15.50 32.35 18.43
N ALA A 28 16.58 32.41 17.66
CA ALA A 28 16.65 33.22 16.44
C ALA A 28 15.67 32.74 15.35
N GLU A 29 15.50 31.43 15.21
CA GLU A 29 14.56 30.84 14.26
C GLU A 29 13.09 31.05 14.67
N LYS A 30 12.82 31.10 15.98
CA LYS A 30 11.48 31.36 16.52
C LYS A 30 11.11 32.84 16.57
N ALA A 31 12.10 33.73 16.56
CA ALA A 31 11.93 35.19 16.52
C ALA A 31 11.86 35.77 15.10
N ALA A 32 12.11 34.96 14.07
CA ALA A 32 11.96 35.38 12.68
C ALA A 32 10.46 35.53 12.33
N PRO A 33 10.01 36.70 11.85
CA PRO A 33 8.64 36.87 11.40
C PRO A 33 8.40 36.03 10.14
N PRO A 34 7.21 35.41 9.97
CA PRO A 34 6.89 34.66 8.77
C PRO A 34 6.91 35.58 7.54
N PRO A 35 7.36 35.10 6.36
CA PRO A 35 7.27 35.87 5.14
C PRO A 35 5.80 36.20 4.85
N ALA A 36 5.48 37.49 4.73
CA ALA A 36 4.17 37.96 4.34
C ALA A 36 3.87 37.50 2.91
N VAL A 37 3.02 36.50 2.78
CA VAL A 37 2.45 36.09 1.49
C VAL A 37 1.29 37.06 1.22
N SER A 38 1.53 38.08 0.40
CA SER A 38 0.49 38.94 -0.13
C SER A 38 -0.37 38.13 -1.10
N ILE A 39 -1.59 37.82 -0.69
CA ILE A 39 -2.60 37.23 -1.56
C ILE A 39 -3.34 38.41 -2.20
N ASP A 40 -2.99 38.76 -3.44
CA ASP A 40 -3.81 39.63 -4.27
C ASP A 40 -5.14 38.91 -4.54
N ALA A 41 -6.22 39.49 -4.02
CA ALA A 41 -7.57 39.02 -4.22
C ALA A 41 -8.07 39.49 -5.59
N GLU A 42 -8.20 38.57 -6.53
CA GLU A 42 -8.93 38.77 -7.78
C GLU A 42 -10.43 38.46 -7.55
N PRO A 43 -11.37 39.33 -7.99
CA PRO A 43 -12.78 39.18 -7.66
C PRO A 43 -13.48 38.15 -8.56
N ALA A 44 -14.32 37.31 -7.95
CA ALA A 44 -15.20 36.39 -8.65
C ALA A 44 -16.26 37.14 -9.48
N PRO A 45 -16.60 36.69 -10.71
CA PRO A 45 -17.80 37.14 -11.38
C PRO A 45 -19.01 36.32 -10.92
N THR A 46 -20.00 37.04 -10.41
CA THR A 46 -21.40 36.62 -10.25
C THR A 46 -22.04 36.33 -11.61
N ALA A 47 -22.78 35.22 -11.71
CA ALA A 47 -23.79 35.03 -12.73
C ALA A 47 -25.09 34.55 -12.07
N ASP A 48 -26.15 35.28 -12.39
CA ASP A 48 -27.50 35.27 -11.84
C ASP A 48 -28.38 34.16 -12.45
N ALA A 49 -29.51 33.92 -11.78
CA ALA A 49 -30.50 32.85 -11.87
C ALA A 49 -31.27 32.75 -13.23
N ALA A 50 -31.46 31.53 -13.77
CA ALA A 50 -32.70 30.69 -13.77
C ALA A 50 -33.54 30.80 -15.08
N PRO A 51 -34.64 30.03 -15.28
CA PRO A 51 -34.77 28.56 -15.38
C PRO A 51 -35.53 28.12 -16.67
N ASP A 52 -35.49 26.84 -17.10
CA ASP A 52 -36.70 26.14 -17.60
C ASP A 52 -36.55 24.61 -17.80
N SER A 53 -37.70 23.98 -17.63
CA SER A 53 -38.23 22.62 -17.69
C SER A 53 -37.69 21.60 -18.70
N ALA A 54 -37.64 20.33 -18.25
CA ALA A 54 -38.49 19.22 -18.75
C ALA A 54 -37.75 17.86 -18.85
N ALA A 55 -38.37 16.84 -18.26
CA ALA A 55 -38.15 15.41 -18.53
C ALA A 55 -39.53 14.78 -18.85
N PRO A 56 -39.66 13.50 -19.24
CA PRO A 56 -38.92 12.65 -20.20
C PRO A 56 -39.89 12.22 -21.36
N PRO A 57 -39.50 11.33 -22.32
CA PRO A 57 -39.95 9.92 -22.18
C PRO A 57 -39.07 8.83 -22.86
N ALA A 58 -39.26 7.58 -22.43
CA ALA A 58 -39.15 6.33 -23.20
C ALA A 58 -40.59 5.72 -23.29
N PRO A 59 -40.91 4.58 -23.96
CA PRO A 59 -40.09 3.62 -24.71
C PRO A 59 -40.70 3.18 -26.07
N GLY A 60 -40.03 2.28 -26.81
CA GLY A 60 -40.63 1.55 -27.93
C GLY A 60 -39.72 0.54 -28.62
N SER A 61 -39.97 -0.76 -28.38
CA SER A 61 -39.52 -1.88 -29.22
C SER A 61 -40.43 -2.02 -30.46
N PRO A 62 -40.02 -2.79 -31.49
CA PRO A 62 -40.66 -4.11 -31.62
C PRO A 62 -39.76 -5.24 -32.16
N SER A 63 -40.33 -6.44 -31.99
CA SER A 63 -39.89 -7.81 -32.25
C SER A 63 -39.39 -8.17 -33.66
N GLY A 64 -38.68 -9.30 -33.70
CA GLY A 64 -38.56 -10.20 -34.85
C GLY A 64 -38.23 -11.62 -34.38
N ASP A 65 -39.25 -12.50 -34.40
CA ASP A 65 -39.18 -13.95 -34.17
C ASP A 65 -38.52 -14.70 -35.33
N GLY A 66 -37.96 -15.89 -35.06
CA GLY A 66 -37.48 -16.82 -36.10
C GLY A 66 -36.76 -18.09 -35.60
N GLU A 67 -37.53 -19.03 -35.06
CA GLU A 67 -37.48 -20.51 -35.23
C GLU A 67 -36.18 -21.35 -35.01
N ASN A 68 -36.24 -22.16 -33.94
CA ASN A 68 -35.91 -23.60 -33.75
C ASN A 68 -34.97 -24.41 -34.70
N MET A 69 -33.85 -24.94 -34.11
CA MET A 69 -33.33 -26.35 -33.99
C MET A 69 -33.33 -27.34 -35.21
N PRO A 70 -32.52 -28.45 -35.27
CA PRO A 70 -31.56 -29.01 -34.28
C PRO A 70 -30.28 -29.79 -34.79
N THR A 71 -29.46 -30.22 -33.82
CA THR A 71 -28.58 -31.44 -33.73
C THR A 71 -27.30 -31.57 -34.57
N GLU A 72 -26.15 -31.78 -33.90
CA GLU A 72 -25.35 -33.03 -34.00
C GLU A 72 -24.20 -33.13 -32.99
N ASP A 73 -23.91 -34.38 -32.65
CA ASP A 73 -23.16 -34.94 -31.52
C ASP A 73 -21.69 -34.51 -31.39
N ALA A 74 -21.25 -34.34 -30.14
CA ALA A 74 -19.84 -34.51 -29.76
C ALA A 74 -19.73 -35.14 -28.36
N PRO A 75 -18.82 -36.10 -28.15
CA PRO A 75 -18.86 -37.02 -27.02
C PRO A 75 -18.49 -36.35 -25.70
N VAL A 76 -19.33 -36.62 -24.69
CA VAL A 76 -19.14 -36.28 -23.28
C VAL A 76 -17.80 -36.84 -22.79
N ARG A 77 -16.80 -35.98 -22.62
CA ARG A 77 -15.64 -36.26 -21.78
C ARG A 77 -16.03 -35.92 -20.35
N VAL A 78 -16.27 -36.95 -19.55
CA VAL A 78 -16.43 -36.82 -18.10
C VAL A 78 -15.09 -36.34 -17.54
N ALA A 79 -14.95 -35.03 -17.38
CA ALA A 79 -13.87 -34.47 -16.57
C ALA A 79 -14.14 -34.88 -15.12
N LEU A 80 -13.22 -35.65 -14.54
CA LEU A 80 -13.19 -35.95 -13.13
C LEU A 80 -13.17 -34.62 -12.36
N GLN A 81 -14.31 -34.23 -11.80
CA GLN A 81 -14.39 -33.09 -10.88
C GLN A 81 -13.62 -33.46 -9.62
N VAL A 82 -12.35 -33.08 -9.58
CA VAL A 82 -11.64 -32.90 -8.32
C VAL A 82 -12.34 -31.71 -7.64
N PRO A 83 -12.83 -31.85 -6.39
CA PRO A 83 -13.32 -30.71 -5.64
C PRO A 83 -12.15 -29.74 -5.49
N ALA A 84 -12.27 -28.53 -6.05
CA ALA A 84 -11.38 -27.44 -5.75
C ALA A 84 -11.65 -27.02 -4.30
N GLU A 85 -10.97 -27.67 -3.34
CA GLU A 85 -10.75 -27.10 -2.03
C GLU A 85 -9.84 -25.88 -2.22
N GLY A 86 -10.42 -24.69 -1.99
CA GLY A 86 -9.72 -23.42 -2.05
C GLY A 86 -10.43 -22.44 -2.98
N ALA A 87 -11.35 -21.64 -2.44
CA ALA A 87 -11.78 -20.43 -3.10
C ALA A 87 -10.55 -19.51 -3.28
N VAL A 88 -9.96 -19.51 -4.47
CA VAL A 88 -8.95 -18.51 -4.88
C VAL A 88 -9.67 -17.18 -5.11
N THR A 89 -9.97 -16.49 -4.02
CA THR A 89 -10.15 -15.03 -4.02
C THR A 89 -8.79 -14.43 -3.63
N ALA A 90 -8.12 -13.57 -4.41
CA ALA A 90 -8.70 -12.68 -5.39
C ALA A 90 -7.69 -12.16 -6.44
N PRO A 91 -8.17 -11.80 -7.63
CA PRO A 91 -7.47 -10.88 -8.53
C PRO A 91 -7.46 -9.43 -8.00
N HIS A 92 -8.03 -9.16 -6.82
CA HIS A 92 -8.13 -7.82 -6.22
C HIS A 92 -7.30 -7.74 -4.94
N TYR A 93 -6.77 -6.55 -4.68
CA TYR A 93 -6.08 -6.22 -3.44
C TYR A 93 -7.10 -5.87 -2.37
N ARG A 94 -6.91 -6.42 -1.17
CA ARG A 94 -7.72 -6.12 0.01
C ARG A 94 -6.82 -5.93 1.21
N ILE A 95 -7.11 -4.92 2.02
CA ILE A 95 -6.44 -4.71 3.30
C ILE A 95 -6.76 -5.86 4.25
N THR A 96 -5.74 -6.38 4.93
CA THR A 96 -5.86 -7.50 5.86
C THR A 96 -6.84 -7.18 6.97
N ASP A 97 -7.84 -8.05 7.12
CA ASP A 97 -8.74 -8.05 8.25
C ASP A 97 -8.19 -8.96 9.37
N PHE A 98 -8.06 -8.41 10.57
CA PHE A 98 -7.56 -9.10 11.75
C PHE A 98 -8.68 -9.71 12.62
N THR A 99 -9.96 -9.49 12.29
CA THR A 99 -11.08 -10.07 13.06
C THR A 99 -10.94 -11.58 13.31
N PRO A 100 -10.51 -12.42 12.35
CA PRO A 100 -10.31 -13.86 12.60
C PRO A 100 -9.25 -14.19 13.65
N HIS A 101 -8.29 -13.29 13.87
CA HIS A 101 -7.15 -13.46 14.77
C HIS A 101 -7.24 -12.58 16.02
N GLN A 102 -8.39 -11.93 16.27
CA GLN A 102 -8.54 -10.96 17.37
C GLN A 102 -8.23 -11.58 18.74
N ALA A 103 -8.55 -12.87 18.94
CA ALA A 103 -8.26 -13.59 20.18
C ALA A 103 -6.76 -13.81 20.45
N LEU A 104 -5.92 -13.70 19.41
CA LEU A 104 -4.46 -13.84 19.53
C LEU A 104 -3.77 -12.50 19.82
N ILE A 105 -4.42 -11.38 19.54
CA ILE A 105 -3.81 -10.06 19.63
C ILE A 105 -3.73 -9.64 21.09
N ASP A 106 -2.51 -9.59 21.63
CA ASP A 106 -2.20 -9.08 22.95
C ASP A 106 -1.17 -7.94 22.85
N PRO A 107 -1.60 -6.68 22.99
CA PRO A 107 -0.71 -5.52 22.96
C PRO A 107 0.29 -5.47 24.12
N ASP A 108 -0.07 -6.01 25.29
CA ASP A 108 0.76 -5.95 26.50
C ASP A 108 1.91 -6.95 26.40
N ALA A 109 1.64 -8.14 25.88
CA ALA A 109 2.65 -9.15 25.60
C ALA A 109 3.52 -8.84 24.36
N PHE A 110 3.16 -7.81 23.57
CA PHE A 110 3.77 -7.57 22.25
C PHE A 110 5.29 -7.54 22.28
N TYR A 111 5.90 -6.99 23.34
CA TYR A 111 7.35 -6.83 23.48
C TYR A 111 8.07 -8.04 24.08
N GLU A 112 7.33 -9.05 24.55
CA GLU A 112 7.88 -10.24 25.17
C GLU A 112 8.32 -11.27 24.13
N ALA A 113 9.35 -12.06 24.46
CA ALA A 113 9.80 -13.15 23.57
C ALA A 113 8.79 -14.30 23.46
N SER A 114 7.93 -14.47 24.47
CA SER A 114 6.80 -15.40 24.47
C SER A 114 5.82 -15.12 23.33
N TYR A 115 5.74 -13.88 22.87
CA TYR A 115 4.82 -13.43 21.83
C TYR A 115 5.36 -13.58 20.40
N ASP A 116 6.60 -14.02 20.22
CA ASP A 116 7.26 -14.06 18.91
C ASP A 116 6.54 -14.98 17.90
N GLU A 117 5.99 -16.11 18.34
CA GLU A 117 5.23 -17.04 17.46
C GLU A 117 3.84 -16.50 17.11
N THR A 118 3.18 -15.81 18.05
CA THR A 118 1.93 -15.10 17.77
C THR A 118 2.18 -13.99 16.76
N LEU A 119 3.24 -13.19 16.96
CA LEU A 119 3.63 -12.14 16.01
C LEU A 119 3.95 -12.72 14.63
N ALA A 120 4.61 -13.88 14.56
CA ALA A 120 4.88 -14.57 13.31
C ALA A 120 3.60 -15.01 12.58
N THR A 121 2.63 -15.53 13.32
CA THR A 121 1.32 -15.92 12.80
C THR A 121 0.57 -14.71 12.22
N LEU A 122 0.54 -13.59 12.95
CA LEU A 122 -0.13 -12.36 12.49
C LEU A 122 0.58 -11.73 11.29
N VAL A 123 1.91 -11.74 11.24
CA VAL A 123 2.66 -11.27 10.06
C VAL A 123 2.40 -12.16 8.85
N GLY A 124 2.34 -13.49 9.04
CA GLY A 124 1.96 -14.41 7.97
C GLY A 124 0.58 -14.10 7.38
N HIS A 125 -0.41 -13.89 8.25
CA HIS A 125 -1.77 -13.51 7.83
C HIS A 125 -1.81 -12.24 6.98
N VAL A 126 -0.98 -11.23 7.30
CA VAL A 126 -0.86 -10.03 6.46
C VAL A 126 -0.21 -10.34 5.12
N LEU A 127 0.86 -11.14 5.11
CA LEU A 127 1.58 -11.46 3.88
C LEU A 127 0.75 -12.31 2.92
N ASP A 128 -0.04 -13.25 3.44
CA ASP A 128 -0.92 -14.09 2.61
C ASP A 128 -1.95 -13.25 1.80
N GLY A 129 -2.36 -12.09 2.32
CA GLY A 129 -3.29 -11.18 1.65
C GLY A 129 -2.62 -10.04 0.87
N GLU A 130 -1.62 -9.39 1.47
CA GLU A 130 -1.07 -8.12 0.97
C GLU A 130 0.29 -8.27 0.28
N ALA A 131 1.02 -9.39 0.42
CA ALA A 131 2.33 -9.52 -0.21
C ALA A 131 2.25 -9.46 -1.75
N PRO A 132 3.16 -8.75 -2.43
CA PRO A 132 4.23 -7.91 -1.88
C PRO A 132 3.70 -6.65 -1.18
N ILE A 133 4.26 -6.37 0.00
CA ILE A 133 3.89 -5.23 0.84
C ILE A 133 5.13 -4.44 1.26
N VAL A 134 5.07 -3.11 1.24
CA VAL A 134 6.16 -2.26 1.74
C VAL A 134 6.31 -2.38 3.26
N GLU A 135 7.54 -2.39 3.76
CA GLU A 135 7.88 -2.52 5.18
C GLU A 135 7.09 -1.54 6.06
N THR A 136 6.99 -0.27 5.64
CA THR A 136 6.29 0.77 6.39
C THR A 136 4.81 0.44 6.57
N LEU A 137 4.17 -0.11 5.54
CA LEU A 137 2.77 -0.50 5.56
C LEU A 137 2.57 -1.74 6.43
N LEU A 138 3.42 -2.76 6.29
CA LEU A 138 3.39 -3.95 7.15
C LEU A 138 3.48 -3.57 8.64
N VAL A 139 4.46 -2.73 9.01
CA VAL A 139 4.62 -2.28 10.40
C VAL A 139 3.38 -1.48 10.85
N GLN A 140 2.78 -0.68 9.96
CA GLN A 140 1.55 0.05 10.28
C GLN A 140 0.35 -0.88 10.47
N ARG A 141 0.21 -1.95 9.67
CA ARG A 141 -0.83 -2.97 9.86
C ARG A 141 -0.71 -3.59 11.25
N MET A 142 0.50 -4.02 11.61
CA MET A 142 0.77 -4.62 12.91
C MET A 142 0.49 -3.64 14.05
N ALA A 143 0.96 -2.39 13.94
CA ALA A 143 0.73 -1.39 14.98
C ALA A 143 -0.77 -1.12 15.21
N ARG A 144 -1.54 -0.96 14.12
CA ARG A 144 -2.98 -0.71 14.20
C ARG A 144 -3.75 -1.91 14.76
N ALA A 145 -3.40 -3.13 14.35
CA ALA A 145 -4.01 -4.35 14.87
C ALA A 145 -3.88 -4.46 16.40
N HIS A 146 -2.76 -4.00 16.97
CA HIS A 146 -2.49 -3.99 18.41
C HIS A 146 -2.93 -2.70 19.12
N GLY A 147 -3.66 -1.80 18.45
CA GLY A 147 -4.15 -0.55 19.06
C GLY A 147 -3.06 0.50 19.36
N PHE A 148 -1.85 0.32 18.82
CA PHE A 148 -0.77 1.28 19.03
C PHE A 148 -0.99 2.57 18.23
N GLN A 149 -0.88 3.72 18.90
CA GLN A 149 -1.04 5.02 18.27
C GLN A 149 0.06 5.34 17.24
N ARG A 150 1.26 4.78 17.42
CA ARG A 150 2.41 5.04 16.54
C ARG A 150 3.22 3.76 16.32
N ALA A 151 3.66 3.56 15.08
CA ALA A 151 4.64 2.55 14.70
C ALA A 151 6.08 3.06 14.98
N GLY A 152 6.50 2.98 16.25
CA GLY A 152 7.85 3.38 16.66
C GLY A 152 8.94 2.38 16.24
N ARG A 153 10.20 2.76 16.47
CA ARG A 153 11.40 1.95 16.16
C ARG A 153 11.30 0.52 16.71
N LEU A 154 10.83 0.33 17.95
CA LEU A 154 10.73 -0.99 18.59
C LEU A 154 9.73 -1.91 17.90
N ILE A 155 8.56 -1.40 17.50
CA ILE A 155 7.55 -2.17 16.77
C ILE A 155 8.12 -2.60 15.41
N ARG A 156 8.75 -1.65 14.70
CA ARG A 156 9.43 -1.93 13.44
C ARG A 156 10.48 -3.03 13.59
N GLU A 157 11.36 -2.93 14.58
CA GLU A 157 12.43 -3.91 14.81
C GLU A 157 11.87 -5.30 15.09
N ARG A 158 10.81 -5.42 15.91
CA ARG A 158 10.20 -6.72 16.22
C ARG A 158 9.53 -7.35 14.99
N VAL A 159 8.74 -6.57 14.25
CA VAL A 159 8.08 -7.04 13.02
C VAL A 159 9.14 -7.46 11.98
N MET A 160 10.19 -6.66 11.80
CA MET A 160 11.24 -6.98 10.83
C MET A 160 12.15 -8.12 11.26
N ALA A 161 12.30 -8.37 12.56
CA ALA A 161 13.00 -9.57 13.04
C ALA A 161 12.24 -10.85 12.67
N VAL A 162 10.90 -10.83 12.70
CA VAL A 162 10.06 -11.93 12.19
C VAL A 162 10.25 -12.09 10.68
N VAL A 163 10.18 -10.97 9.94
CA VAL A 163 10.37 -10.97 8.48
C VAL A 163 11.72 -11.57 8.10
N ALA A 164 12.81 -11.14 8.73
CA ALA A 164 14.15 -11.61 8.44
C ALA A 164 14.36 -13.12 8.68
N ARG A 165 13.54 -13.73 9.55
CA ARG A 165 13.64 -15.17 9.87
C ARG A 165 12.84 -16.06 8.92
N ARG A 166 11.75 -15.56 8.34
CA ARG A 166 10.73 -16.38 7.67
C ARG A 166 10.42 -15.97 6.23
N TYR A 167 10.76 -14.75 5.84
CA TYR A 167 10.33 -14.13 4.60
C TYR A 167 11.50 -13.42 3.90
N HIS A 168 11.25 -12.89 2.71
CA HIS A 168 12.23 -12.16 1.95
C HIS A 168 11.91 -10.66 1.94
N ALA A 169 12.86 -9.82 2.36
CA ALA A 169 12.75 -8.37 2.20
C ALA A 169 13.82 -7.87 1.23
N ALA A 170 13.42 -7.10 0.22
CA ALA A 170 14.32 -6.54 -0.78
C ALA A 170 14.01 -5.06 -1.07
N PRO A 171 15.03 -4.23 -1.32
CA PRO A 171 14.81 -2.87 -1.83
C PRO A 171 14.08 -2.90 -3.18
N ASP A 172 13.18 -1.95 -3.38
CA ASP A 172 12.41 -1.83 -4.61
C ASP A 172 12.41 -0.39 -5.16
N GLY A 173 13.47 -0.06 -5.89
CA GLY A 173 13.76 1.30 -6.33
C GLY A 173 13.96 2.23 -5.12
N THR A 174 13.19 3.33 -5.07
CA THR A 174 13.28 4.37 -4.03
C THR A 174 12.24 4.22 -2.92
N ALA A 175 11.33 3.24 -2.98
CA ALA A 175 10.20 3.09 -2.05
C ALA A 175 10.54 2.31 -0.76
N GLY A 176 11.81 1.98 -0.54
CA GLY A 176 12.26 1.22 0.62
C GLY A 176 12.19 -0.30 0.40
N LEU A 177 12.02 -1.05 1.48
CA LEU A 177 12.00 -2.51 1.47
C LEU A 177 10.58 -3.03 1.22
N PHE A 178 10.45 -3.95 0.28
CA PHE A 178 9.24 -4.74 0.08
C PHE A 178 9.44 -6.14 0.64
N VAL A 179 8.42 -6.64 1.32
CA VAL A 179 8.37 -7.97 1.90
C VAL A 179 7.60 -8.91 0.98
N TRP A 180 8.21 -10.05 0.70
CA TRP A 180 7.79 -11.11 -0.20
C TRP A 180 7.81 -12.44 0.57
N HIS A 181 7.01 -13.41 0.13
CA HIS A 181 7.02 -14.76 0.70
C HIS A 181 8.40 -15.43 0.59
N ASP A 182 9.06 -15.27 -0.56
CA ASP A 182 10.34 -15.88 -0.86
C ASP A 182 11.18 -15.01 -1.81
N ARG A 183 12.43 -15.42 -2.00
CA ARG A 183 13.43 -14.69 -2.81
C ARG A 183 13.10 -14.68 -4.31
N ASP A 184 12.37 -15.68 -4.79
CA ASP A 184 12.06 -15.85 -6.21
C ASP A 184 10.72 -15.21 -6.60
N ALA A 185 9.90 -14.85 -5.60
CA ALA A 185 8.59 -14.22 -5.78
C ALA A 185 8.63 -12.92 -6.61
N PRO A 186 9.61 -12.00 -6.47
CA PRO A 186 9.69 -10.82 -7.32
C PRO A 186 9.82 -11.15 -8.81
N ALA A 187 10.60 -12.19 -9.16
CA ALA A 187 10.85 -12.58 -10.54
C ALA A 187 9.65 -13.32 -11.16
N ARG A 188 8.90 -14.09 -10.36
CA ARG A 188 7.73 -14.86 -10.80
C ARG A 188 6.42 -14.05 -10.84
N TRP A 189 6.45 -12.81 -10.37
CA TRP A 189 5.25 -11.98 -10.25
C TRP A 189 4.75 -11.51 -11.63
N GLN A 190 3.52 -11.89 -11.98
CA GLN A 190 2.96 -11.68 -13.33
C GLN A 190 1.62 -10.94 -13.34
N GLY A 191 0.99 -10.72 -12.18
CA GLY A 191 -0.33 -10.10 -12.09
C GLY A 191 -0.29 -8.72 -11.45
N PHE A 192 -1.34 -7.93 -11.64
CA PHE A 192 -1.60 -6.74 -10.83
C PHE A 192 -2.91 -6.90 -10.10
N ARG A 193 -3.04 -6.29 -8.91
CA ARG A 193 -4.24 -6.39 -8.09
C ARG A 193 -4.93 -5.01 -7.98
N PRO A 194 -6.03 -4.76 -8.72
CA PRO A 194 -6.89 -3.60 -8.49
C PRO A 194 -7.49 -3.63 -7.08
N PRO A 195 -7.79 -2.47 -6.48
CA PRO A 195 -8.42 -2.41 -5.16
C PRO A 195 -9.82 -3.07 -5.18
N ALA A 196 -10.12 -3.88 -4.17
CA ALA A 196 -11.44 -4.54 -4.05
C ALA A 196 -12.55 -3.53 -3.69
N THR A 197 -12.22 -2.51 -2.89
CA THR A 197 -13.11 -1.43 -2.49
C THR A 197 -12.37 -0.08 -2.52
N PRO A 198 -13.06 1.07 -2.45
CA PRO A 198 -12.41 2.38 -2.34
C PRO A 198 -11.46 2.51 -1.14
N ASP A 199 -11.68 1.74 -0.07
CA ASP A 199 -10.84 1.74 1.13
C ASP A 199 -9.55 0.93 0.94
N ASP A 200 -9.47 0.10 -0.10
CA ASP A 200 -8.32 -0.74 -0.44
C ASP A 200 -7.33 -0.05 -1.40
N ILE A 201 -7.56 1.21 -1.76
CA ILE A 201 -6.67 1.96 -2.67
C ILE A 201 -5.32 2.19 -1.99
N ARG A 202 -4.25 1.68 -2.62
CA ARG A 202 -2.85 1.96 -2.25
C ARG A 202 -2.29 3.10 -3.11
N PRO A 203 -1.51 4.02 -2.54
CA PRO A 203 -0.69 4.93 -3.35
C PRO A 203 0.35 4.13 -4.15
N ILE A 204 0.74 4.61 -5.33
CA ILE A 204 1.72 3.92 -6.21
C ILE A 204 3.04 3.65 -5.50
N GLU A 205 3.43 4.54 -4.61
CA GLU A 205 4.64 4.48 -3.79
C GLU A 205 4.67 3.23 -2.88
N GLU A 206 3.50 2.67 -2.54
CA GLU A 206 3.36 1.46 -1.71
C GLU A 206 3.14 0.17 -2.53
N ILE A 207 3.18 0.26 -3.86
CA ILE A 207 3.00 -0.87 -4.78
C ILE A 207 4.36 -1.28 -5.34
N ALA A 208 4.65 -2.58 -5.36
CA ALA A 208 5.92 -3.11 -5.86
C ALA A 208 6.11 -2.85 -7.36
N LEU A 209 7.33 -2.59 -7.82
CA LEU A 209 7.63 -2.34 -9.24
C LEU A 209 7.18 -3.51 -10.13
N ALA A 210 7.32 -4.75 -9.66
CA ALA A 210 6.85 -5.93 -10.40
C ALA A 210 5.32 -5.92 -10.58
N GLU A 211 4.57 -5.47 -9.58
CA GLU A 211 3.11 -5.36 -9.64
C GLU A 211 2.67 -4.19 -10.54
N ILE A 212 3.40 -3.07 -10.50
CA ILE A 212 3.19 -1.93 -11.41
C ILE A 212 3.46 -2.34 -12.86
N ARG A 213 4.54 -3.07 -13.12
CA ARG A 213 4.89 -3.55 -14.46
C ARG A 213 3.86 -4.52 -15.01
N ALA A 214 3.34 -5.42 -14.17
CA ALA A 214 2.26 -6.33 -14.56
C ALA A 214 0.94 -5.59 -14.92
N ALA A 215 0.77 -4.35 -14.47
CA ALA A 215 -0.35 -3.51 -14.85
C ALA A 215 -0.17 -2.78 -16.19
N CYS A 216 0.99 -2.92 -16.87
CA CYS A 216 1.24 -2.27 -18.15
C CYS A 216 0.21 -2.73 -19.22
N PRO A 217 -0.40 -1.81 -19.98
CA PRO A 217 -1.30 -2.17 -21.06
C PRO A 217 -0.54 -2.89 -22.20
N ALA A 218 -1.18 -3.90 -22.80
CA ALA A 218 -0.61 -4.60 -23.97
C ALA A 218 -0.57 -3.72 -25.24
N ALA A 219 -1.45 -2.72 -25.31
CA ALA A 219 -1.49 -1.76 -26.40
C ALA A 219 -0.71 -0.49 -26.02
N SER A 220 -0.06 0.12 -27.00
CA SER A 220 0.58 1.43 -26.82
C SER A 220 -0.47 2.47 -26.49
N THR A 221 -0.35 3.11 -25.33
CA THR A 221 -1.19 4.22 -24.89
C THR A 221 -0.41 5.52 -24.93
N GLU A 222 -1.08 6.65 -25.14
CA GLU A 222 -0.45 7.98 -25.17
C GLU A 222 0.25 8.33 -23.84
N ASP A 223 -0.37 7.99 -22.70
CA ASP A 223 0.22 8.17 -21.37
C ASP A 223 0.07 6.91 -20.50
N PRO A 224 1.04 5.96 -20.58
CA PRO A 224 1.01 4.73 -19.81
C PRO A 224 0.95 4.93 -18.30
N ALA A 225 1.52 6.01 -17.78
CA ALA A 225 1.55 6.26 -16.34
C ALA A 225 0.16 6.57 -15.78
N VAL A 226 -0.64 7.35 -16.52
CA VAL A 226 -2.03 7.63 -16.13
C VAL A 226 -2.90 6.38 -16.21
N GLU A 227 -2.72 5.58 -17.26
CA GLU A 227 -3.50 4.35 -17.43
C GLU A 227 -3.18 3.31 -16.34
N ILE A 228 -1.90 3.11 -16.03
CA ILE A 228 -1.46 2.22 -14.94
C ILE A 228 -2.01 2.73 -13.60
N ALA A 229 -1.94 4.02 -13.31
CA ALA A 229 -2.47 4.58 -12.07
C ALA A 229 -3.99 4.36 -11.93
N ARG A 230 -4.75 4.51 -13.02
CA ARG A 230 -6.20 4.25 -13.02
C ARG A 230 -6.53 2.81 -12.69
N ARG A 231 -5.74 1.84 -13.16
CA ARG A 231 -5.91 0.41 -12.82
C ARG A 231 -5.79 0.13 -11.32
N PHE A 232 -5.03 0.96 -10.59
CA PHE A 232 -4.93 0.91 -9.13
C PHE A 232 -5.93 1.83 -8.40
N GLY A 233 -6.89 2.43 -9.11
CA GLY A 233 -7.91 3.30 -8.52
C GLY A 233 -7.47 4.76 -8.32
N ILE A 234 -6.30 5.15 -8.82
CA ILE A 234 -5.75 6.49 -8.62
C ILE A 234 -6.20 7.43 -9.75
N ARG A 235 -6.94 8.48 -9.39
CA ARG A 235 -7.49 9.45 -10.36
C ARG A 235 -6.48 10.50 -10.80
N ARG A 236 -5.58 10.91 -9.91
CA ARG A 236 -4.58 11.97 -10.16
C ARG A 236 -3.19 11.45 -9.83
N VAL A 237 -2.32 11.44 -10.82
CA VAL A 237 -0.94 10.96 -10.67
C VAL A 237 -0.06 12.10 -10.14
N SER A 238 0.59 11.87 -9.00
CA SER A 238 1.59 12.78 -8.44
C SER A 238 2.92 12.67 -9.21
N GLY A 239 3.82 13.65 -9.06
CA GLY A 239 5.17 13.56 -9.61
C GLY A 239 5.94 12.30 -9.16
N PRO A 240 5.99 12.00 -7.84
CA PRO A 240 6.61 10.78 -7.33
C PRO A 240 5.97 9.48 -7.86
N ALA A 241 4.63 9.41 -7.92
CA ALA A 241 3.92 8.27 -8.48
C ALA A 241 4.29 8.04 -9.96
N ARG A 242 4.35 9.12 -10.76
CA ARG A 242 4.75 9.04 -12.17
C ARG A 242 6.18 8.51 -12.31
N GLN A 243 7.13 9.07 -11.57
CA GLN A 243 8.52 8.63 -11.60
C GLN A 243 8.67 7.14 -11.25
N ARG A 244 7.90 6.66 -10.27
CA ARG A 244 7.91 5.24 -9.89
C ARG A 244 7.34 4.34 -10.98
N ILE A 245 6.27 4.76 -11.68
CA ILE A 245 5.71 4.01 -12.80
C ILE A 245 6.71 3.95 -13.96
N GLU A 246 7.32 5.09 -14.31
CA GLU A 246 8.34 5.15 -15.37
C GLU A 246 9.55 4.27 -15.04
N ALA A 247 9.98 4.24 -13.77
CA ALA A 247 11.02 3.32 -13.32
C ALA A 247 10.62 1.85 -13.46
N ALA A 248 9.37 1.48 -13.18
CA ALA A 248 8.88 0.12 -13.36
C ALA A 248 8.88 -0.30 -14.85
N LEU A 249 8.57 0.63 -15.75
CA LEU A 249 8.53 0.39 -17.21
C LEU A 249 9.92 0.34 -17.84
N ALA A 250 10.90 1.04 -17.27
CA ALA A 250 12.29 1.01 -17.73
C ALA A 250 13.04 -0.29 -17.36
N LEU A 251 12.50 -1.09 -16.44
CA LEU A 251 13.07 -2.40 -16.07
C LEU A 251 12.73 -3.43 -17.15
N GLU A 252 13.74 -3.84 -17.94
CA GLU A 252 13.58 -4.89 -18.93
C GLU A 252 13.05 -6.20 -18.31
N PRO A 253 12.16 -6.93 -19.01
CA PRO A 253 11.78 -8.27 -18.60
C PRO A 253 13.00 -9.20 -18.68
N GLN A 254 13.34 -9.85 -17.57
CA GLN A 254 14.35 -10.93 -17.52
C GLN A 254 13.76 -12.25 -18.03
#